data_AF-A0A959THR9-F1
#
_entry.id   AF-A0A959THR9-F1
#
_cell.length_a   1.000
_cell.length_b   1.000
_cell.length_c   1.000
_cell.angle_alpha   90.00
_cell.angle_beta   90.00
_cell.angle_gamma   90.00
#
_symmetry.space_group_name_H-M   'P 1'
#
loop_
_entity.id
_entity.type
_entity.pdbx_description
1 polymer ?
#
loop_
_entity_poly.entity_id
_entity_poly.type
_entity_poly.pdbx_seq_one_letter_code
_entity_poly.pdbx_strand_id
1 'polypeptide(L)'
;YLFTTPSEAGMWSGQASASYSIVDMSLNGGLGDVAQKNQLLAGPVTEKLTAVRHANGKDVWVLFHGWGNAEYLAYLVTCTGIEGPVVSTLGHAPGPDAANSAIGAIGCMRLDREGKHLAAVWTEALVPAPGSYSSRVLVDLLDFNAQQGTLSQLRTDTIEGSGSDILKGYGVEWSPSGRMLYVSNNGLINGMSSSLVYQYDMNAPDPVASRVTVGSGNPAHGTLQSAPDGTIYIARLNGAQYLAAITDPEQPGPACGYVNAAVLLDGPASTWGLPNHWDTYPEPPPPDPLAISDTLVCDASGGILLSVPWEHPFHVPNYLWSTGGTSSSITVTEAGTYWVEVQLPCSTLTDTVR
;
A
#
# COMPACT_ATOMS: atom_id res chain seq x y z
N TYR A 1 12.47 -6.18 5.34
CA TYR A 1 11.84 -7.33 4.66
C TYR A 1 11.41 -6.94 3.26
N LEU A 2 11.46 -7.87 2.31
CA LEU A 2 10.87 -7.76 0.97
C LEU A 2 9.82 -8.86 0.82
N PHE A 3 8.57 -8.52 0.53
CA PHE A 3 7.48 -9.47 0.34
C PHE A 3 7.11 -9.60 -1.14
N THR A 4 6.79 -10.81 -1.57
CA THR A 4 6.45 -11.10 -2.96
C THR A 4 5.26 -12.06 -3.04
N THR A 5 4.36 -11.80 -3.99
CA THR A 5 3.28 -12.68 -4.41
C THR A 5 3.59 -13.31 -5.77
N PRO A 6 2.96 -14.43 -6.12
CA PRO A 6 3.10 -15.02 -7.44
C PRO A 6 2.22 -14.26 -8.45
N SER A 7 2.64 -14.24 -9.72
CA SER A 7 1.76 -13.78 -10.81
C SER A 7 0.67 -14.82 -11.05
N GLU A 8 -0.57 -14.35 -11.23
CA GLU A 8 -1.75 -15.18 -11.56
C GLU A 8 -1.88 -16.43 -10.65
N ALA A 9 -1.75 -16.25 -9.33
CA ALA A 9 -1.76 -17.35 -8.35
C ALA A 9 -0.80 -18.50 -8.69
N GLY A 10 0.33 -18.18 -9.31
CA GLY A 10 1.37 -19.15 -9.62
C GLY A 10 1.05 -20.08 -10.79
N MET A 11 0.07 -19.74 -11.66
CA MET A 11 -0.30 -20.56 -12.82
C MET A 11 0.90 -21.00 -13.67
N TRP A 12 1.87 -20.12 -13.88
CA TRP A 12 3.03 -20.37 -14.73
C TRP A 12 4.21 -20.99 -13.99
N SER A 13 4.35 -20.70 -12.69
CA SER A 13 5.46 -21.19 -11.86
C SER A 13 5.14 -22.50 -11.14
N GLY A 14 3.86 -22.86 -11.02
CA GLY A 14 3.37 -23.90 -10.11
C GLY A 14 3.47 -23.52 -8.63
N GLN A 15 3.85 -22.27 -8.32
CA GLN A 15 4.04 -21.78 -6.95
C GLN A 15 3.06 -20.67 -6.64
N ALA A 16 1.95 -21.01 -6.01
CA ALA A 16 0.89 -20.07 -5.62
C ALA A 16 1.18 -19.37 -4.27
N SER A 17 2.43 -19.26 -3.83
CA SER A 17 2.77 -18.88 -2.47
C SER A 17 3.31 -17.46 -2.34
N ALA A 18 2.92 -16.76 -1.27
CA ALA A 18 3.61 -15.59 -0.79
C ALA A 18 4.95 -15.99 -0.15
N SER A 19 5.96 -15.15 -0.35
CA SER A 19 7.27 -15.31 0.28
C SER A 19 7.80 -13.98 0.79
N TYR A 20 8.77 -14.07 1.71
CA TYR A 20 9.56 -12.92 2.13
C TYR A 20 11.05 -13.17 1.97
N SER A 21 11.80 -12.09 1.88
CA SER A 21 13.26 -12.05 1.96
C SER A 21 13.70 -11.04 3.00
N ILE A 22 14.83 -11.30 3.67
CA ILE A 22 15.45 -10.36 4.60
C ILE A 22 16.55 -9.63 3.83
N VAL A 23 16.40 -8.31 3.72
CA VAL A 23 17.42 -7.40 3.19
C VAL A 23 18.14 -6.81 4.39
N ASP A 24 19.45 -7.01 4.45
CA ASP A 24 20.32 -6.44 5.47
C ASP A 24 21.06 -5.26 4.85
N MET A 25 20.73 -4.05 5.33
CA MET A 25 21.29 -2.79 4.82
C MET A 25 22.74 -2.55 5.25
N SER A 26 23.27 -3.32 6.20
CA SER A 26 24.69 -3.24 6.61
C SER A 26 25.64 -3.93 5.63
N LEU A 27 25.10 -4.81 4.78
CA LEU A 27 25.86 -5.52 3.76
C LEU A 27 26.19 -4.62 2.57
N ASN A 28 27.04 -5.11 1.67
CA ASN A 28 27.43 -4.43 0.43
C ASN A 28 27.89 -2.97 0.65
N GLY A 29 28.69 -2.73 1.70
CA GLY A 29 29.22 -1.40 2.02
C GLY A 29 28.13 -0.37 2.37
N GLY A 30 27.00 -0.81 2.93
CA GLY A 30 25.88 0.06 3.30
C GLY A 30 24.80 0.22 2.22
N LEU A 31 24.98 -0.38 1.03
CA LEU A 31 23.96 -0.41 -0.02
C LEU A 31 22.91 -1.52 0.17
N GLY A 32 23.19 -2.44 1.09
CA GLY A 32 22.34 -3.58 1.41
C GLY A 32 22.49 -4.78 0.49
N ASP A 33 22.17 -5.97 1.02
CA ASP A 33 22.12 -7.23 0.28
C ASP A 33 21.08 -8.20 0.90
N VAL A 34 20.71 -9.24 0.17
CA VAL A 34 19.72 -10.24 0.60
C VAL A 34 20.36 -11.29 1.51
N ALA A 35 20.10 -11.19 2.81
CA ALA A 35 20.59 -12.13 3.82
C ALA A 35 19.82 -13.46 3.85
N GLN A 36 18.50 -13.40 3.58
CA GLN A 36 17.65 -14.58 3.43
C GLN A 36 16.71 -14.37 2.27
N LYS A 37 16.56 -15.36 1.39
CA LYS A 37 15.80 -15.24 0.15
C LYS A 37 14.63 -16.22 0.12
N ASN A 38 13.48 -15.75 -0.38
CA ASN A 38 12.30 -16.55 -0.73
C ASN A 38 11.86 -17.54 0.38
N GLN A 39 11.82 -17.06 1.63
CA GLN A 39 11.23 -17.81 2.74
C GLN A 39 9.72 -17.89 2.55
N LEU A 40 9.17 -19.09 2.57
CA LEU A 40 7.73 -19.32 2.44
C LEU A 40 6.98 -18.64 3.59
N LEU A 41 5.94 -17.87 3.28
CA LEU A 41 5.09 -17.20 4.27
C LEU A 41 3.68 -17.78 4.32
N ALA A 42 3.02 -17.83 3.15
CA ALA A 42 1.63 -18.26 3.02
C ALA A 42 1.36 -18.82 1.62
N GLY A 43 0.28 -19.57 1.44
CA GLY A 43 -0.17 -20.02 0.14
C GLY A 43 -1.31 -21.04 0.24
N PRO A 44 -2.18 -21.15 -0.78
CA PRO A 44 -2.14 -20.39 -2.02
C PRO A 44 -2.70 -18.95 -1.86
N VAL A 45 -2.11 -17.97 -2.57
CA VAL A 45 -2.49 -16.55 -2.55
C VAL A 45 -2.61 -15.98 -3.96
N THR A 46 -3.29 -14.84 -4.08
CA THR A 46 -3.45 -14.04 -5.31
C THR A 46 -2.26 -13.08 -5.53
N GLU A 47 -2.33 -12.25 -6.58
CA GLU A 47 -1.34 -11.17 -6.80
C GLU A 47 -1.41 -10.08 -5.70
N LYS A 48 -2.52 -10.00 -4.96
CA LYS A 48 -2.84 -8.91 -4.03
C LYS A 48 -1.91 -8.91 -2.82
N LEU A 49 -1.15 -7.82 -2.71
CA LEU A 49 -0.22 -7.53 -1.64
C LEU A 49 -0.24 -6.03 -1.34
N THR A 50 -0.54 -5.68 -0.09
CA THR A 50 -0.44 -4.31 0.43
C THR A 50 0.15 -4.32 1.83
N ALA A 51 0.57 -3.16 2.33
CA ALA A 51 0.98 -3.01 3.72
C ALA A 51 0.52 -1.66 4.27
N VAL A 52 0.45 -1.57 5.59
CA VAL A 52 0.14 -0.32 6.31
C VAL A 52 0.75 -0.33 7.69
N ARG A 53 1.00 0.84 8.28
CA ARG A 53 1.47 0.93 9.66
C ARG A 53 0.42 0.35 10.62
N HIS A 54 0.88 -0.43 11.59
CA HIS A 54 0.09 -0.76 12.77
C HIS A 54 -0.28 0.53 13.49
N ALA A 55 -1.37 0.50 14.27
CA ALA A 55 -1.79 1.61 15.12
C ALA A 55 -0.75 2.07 16.17
N ASN A 56 0.38 1.35 16.27
CA ASN A 56 1.50 1.67 17.13
C ASN A 56 2.57 2.52 16.43
N GLY A 57 2.32 2.99 15.21
CA GLY A 57 3.19 3.88 14.46
C GLY A 57 4.50 3.27 13.96
N LYS A 58 4.84 2.04 14.37
CA LYS A 58 6.16 1.44 14.15
C LYS A 58 6.10 0.12 13.40
N ASP A 59 5.28 -0.81 13.89
CA ASP A 59 5.12 -2.11 13.26
C ASP A 59 4.27 -1.97 11.99
N VAL A 60 4.33 -2.96 11.12
CA VAL A 60 3.69 -2.90 9.81
C VAL A 60 2.83 -4.13 9.60
N TRP A 61 1.56 -3.93 9.27
CA TRP A 61 0.71 -4.99 8.75
C TRP A 61 1.04 -5.22 7.27
N VAL A 62 1.25 -6.47 6.89
CA VAL A 62 1.36 -6.91 5.49
C VAL A 62 0.19 -7.82 5.18
N LEU A 63 -0.61 -7.45 4.19
CA LEU A 63 -1.85 -8.13 3.85
C LEU A 63 -1.75 -8.83 2.50
N PHE A 64 -2.26 -10.05 2.47
CA PHE A 64 -2.45 -10.86 1.28
C PHE A 64 -3.92 -11.27 1.17
N HIS A 65 -4.33 -11.75 0.00
CA HIS A 65 -5.58 -12.47 -0.16
C HIS A 65 -5.33 -13.89 -0.65
N GLY A 66 -5.98 -14.87 -0.01
CA GLY A 66 -5.91 -16.28 -0.36
C GLY A 66 -6.50 -16.56 -1.76
N TRP A 67 -6.00 -17.61 -2.40
CA TRP A 67 -6.51 -18.09 -3.68
C TRP A 67 -7.37 -19.34 -3.47
N GLY A 68 -8.57 -19.36 -4.06
CA GLY A 68 -9.58 -20.41 -3.86
C GLY A 68 -10.44 -20.22 -2.59
N ASN A 69 -10.31 -19.10 -1.88
CA ASN A 69 -11.08 -18.80 -0.68
C ASN A 69 -11.30 -17.28 -0.54
N ALA A 70 -12.12 -16.86 0.43
CA ALA A 70 -12.42 -15.45 0.73
C ALA A 70 -11.61 -14.92 1.92
N GLU A 71 -10.36 -15.37 2.08
CA GLU A 71 -9.54 -15.04 3.26
C GLU A 71 -8.55 -13.91 2.95
N TYR A 72 -8.64 -12.84 3.74
CA TYR A 72 -7.60 -11.84 3.86
C TYR A 72 -6.66 -12.22 5.01
N LEU A 73 -5.36 -12.27 4.74
CA LEU A 73 -4.31 -12.71 5.66
C LEU A 73 -3.47 -11.50 6.08
N ALA A 74 -3.59 -11.03 7.32
CA ALA A 74 -2.80 -9.92 7.85
C ALA A 74 -1.67 -10.45 8.75
N TYR A 75 -0.43 -10.25 8.32
CA TYR A 75 0.77 -10.57 9.09
C TYR A 75 1.34 -9.30 9.73
N LEU A 76 1.69 -9.36 11.01
CA LEU A 76 2.32 -8.25 11.72
C LEU A 76 3.83 -8.38 11.60
N VAL A 77 4.49 -7.36 11.07
CA VAL A 77 5.94 -7.26 10.99
C VAL A 77 6.42 -6.36 12.12
N THR A 78 7.19 -6.95 13.04
CA THR A 78 7.78 -6.28 14.20
C THR A 78 9.30 -6.31 14.12
N CYS A 79 9.99 -5.74 15.12
CA CYS A 79 11.44 -5.86 15.25
C CYS A 79 11.95 -7.29 15.28
N THR A 80 11.15 -8.18 15.87
CA THR A 80 11.58 -9.53 16.24
C THR A 80 11.20 -10.56 15.18
N GLY A 81 10.38 -10.19 14.20
CA GLY A 81 9.98 -11.08 13.12
C GLY A 81 8.63 -10.75 12.53
N ILE A 82 8.03 -11.78 11.96
CA ILE A 82 6.70 -11.75 11.35
C ILE A 82 5.79 -12.63 12.21
N GLU A 83 4.64 -12.07 12.62
CA GLU A 83 3.63 -12.72 13.46
C GLU A 83 2.31 -12.89 12.68
N GLY A 84 1.47 -13.85 13.10
CA GLY A 84 0.16 -14.11 12.51
C GLY A 84 0.09 -15.33 11.59
N PRO A 85 -0.87 -15.38 10.64
CA PRO A 85 -1.76 -14.27 10.26
C PRO A 85 -2.96 -14.09 11.20
N VAL A 86 -3.45 -12.86 11.29
CA VAL A 86 -4.85 -12.58 11.62
C VAL A 86 -5.68 -12.77 10.35
N VAL A 87 -6.73 -13.60 10.40
CA VAL A 87 -7.53 -13.98 9.23
C VAL A 87 -8.91 -13.33 9.30
N SER A 88 -9.30 -12.65 8.21
CA SER A 88 -10.67 -12.16 8.02
C SER A 88 -11.29 -12.84 6.81
N THR A 89 -12.42 -13.53 6.99
CA THR A 89 -13.13 -14.25 5.91
C THR A 89 -14.36 -13.49 5.48
N LEU A 90 -14.29 -12.82 4.32
CA LEU A 90 -15.33 -11.92 3.81
C LEU A 90 -15.11 -11.62 2.32
N GLY A 91 -16.10 -11.04 1.66
CA GLY A 91 -15.99 -10.63 0.25
C GLY A 91 -15.98 -11.80 -0.74
N HIS A 92 -15.25 -11.63 -1.83
CA HIS A 92 -15.18 -12.58 -2.94
C HIS A 92 -14.19 -13.73 -2.68
N ALA A 93 -14.54 -14.94 -3.11
CA ALA A 93 -13.65 -16.11 -3.12
C ALA A 93 -13.13 -16.34 -4.56
N PRO A 94 -12.04 -15.68 -4.98
CA PRO A 94 -11.47 -15.89 -6.31
C PRO A 94 -10.96 -17.33 -6.43
N GLY A 95 -11.29 -18.01 -7.51
CA GLY A 95 -10.86 -19.39 -7.76
C GLY A 95 -10.68 -19.67 -9.25
N PRO A 96 -10.12 -20.84 -9.61
CA PRO A 96 -9.94 -21.21 -11.00
C PRO A 96 -11.31 -21.25 -11.70
N ASP A 97 -11.38 -20.68 -12.89
CA ASP A 97 -12.61 -20.71 -13.68
C ASP A 97 -12.74 -22.01 -14.51
N ALA A 98 -13.88 -22.19 -15.19
CA ALA A 98 -14.11 -23.39 -16.00
C ALA A 98 -13.16 -23.53 -17.21
N ALA A 99 -12.45 -22.46 -17.58
CA ALA A 99 -11.38 -22.48 -18.58
C ALA A 99 -10.00 -22.76 -17.95
N ASN A 100 -9.96 -23.07 -16.65
CA ASN A 100 -8.76 -23.22 -15.84
C ASN A 100 -7.85 -21.99 -15.90
N SER A 101 -8.44 -20.80 -16.03
CA SER A 101 -7.73 -19.52 -15.92
C SER A 101 -7.72 -19.03 -14.47
N ALA A 102 -6.68 -18.29 -14.08
CA ALA A 102 -6.59 -17.58 -12.81
C ALA A 102 -6.81 -16.08 -12.99
N ILE A 103 -7.70 -15.69 -13.91
CA ILE A 103 -8.04 -14.29 -14.12
C ILE A 103 -8.53 -13.61 -12.83
N GLY A 104 -9.16 -14.35 -11.92
CA GLY A 104 -9.61 -13.83 -10.62
C GLY A 104 -8.49 -13.59 -9.62
N ALA A 105 -7.28 -14.11 -9.88
CA ALA A 105 -6.12 -13.88 -9.03
C ALA A 105 -5.44 -12.53 -9.29
N ILE A 106 -5.75 -11.86 -10.41
CA ILE A 106 -5.02 -10.67 -10.84
C ILE A 106 -5.44 -9.40 -10.10
N GLY A 107 -4.58 -8.39 -10.22
CA GLY A 107 -4.89 -7.02 -9.86
C GLY A 107 -4.58 -6.68 -8.41
N CYS A 108 -4.89 -5.44 -8.05
CA CYS A 108 -4.37 -4.79 -6.86
C CYS A 108 -5.36 -4.85 -5.68
N MET A 109 -4.78 -4.55 -4.52
CA MET A 109 -5.46 -4.26 -3.26
C MET A 109 -4.70 -3.13 -2.61
N ARG A 110 -5.41 -2.13 -2.08
CA ARG A 110 -4.80 -0.95 -1.46
C ARG A 110 -5.55 -0.52 -0.23
N LEU A 111 -4.79 -0.24 0.82
CA LEU A 111 -5.28 0.57 1.94
C LEU A 111 -5.18 2.05 1.59
N ASP A 112 -6.07 2.85 2.14
CA ASP A 112 -5.90 4.29 2.18
C ASP A 112 -4.71 4.67 3.06
N ARG A 113 -4.31 5.93 2.95
CA ARG A 113 -3.13 6.46 3.64
C ARG A 113 -3.22 6.37 5.17
N GLU A 114 -4.42 6.48 5.72
CA GLU A 114 -4.66 6.37 7.16
C GLU A 114 -4.74 4.91 7.64
N GLY A 115 -4.84 3.94 6.73
CA GLY A 115 -4.99 2.53 7.07
C GLY A 115 -6.35 2.19 7.67
N LYS A 116 -7.39 2.93 7.30
CA LYS A 116 -8.75 2.74 7.79
C LYS A 116 -9.62 2.02 6.77
N HIS A 117 -9.38 2.24 5.49
CA HIS A 117 -10.17 1.68 4.42
C HIS A 117 -9.29 0.87 3.48
N LEU A 118 -9.78 -0.29 3.06
CA LEU A 118 -9.13 -1.14 2.08
C LEU A 118 -10.07 -1.32 0.90
N ALA A 119 -9.51 -1.24 -0.31
CA ALA A 119 -10.22 -1.58 -1.53
C ALA A 119 -9.47 -2.67 -2.29
N ALA A 120 -10.22 -3.63 -2.81
CA ALA A 120 -9.71 -4.72 -3.64
C ALA A 120 -10.55 -4.84 -4.91
N VAL A 121 -9.88 -4.91 -6.07
CA VAL A 121 -10.56 -5.10 -7.36
C VAL A 121 -10.42 -6.53 -7.83
N TRP A 122 -11.50 -7.13 -8.32
CA TRP A 122 -11.55 -8.52 -8.72
C TRP A 122 -12.06 -8.67 -10.15
N THR A 123 -11.67 -9.77 -10.78
CA THR A 123 -12.30 -10.23 -12.03
C THR A 123 -12.98 -11.56 -11.78
N GLU A 124 -14.29 -11.62 -11.94
CA GLU A 124 -15.04 -12.87 -11.83
C GLU A 124 -15.38 -13.37 -13.23
N ALA A 125 -14.89 -14.57 -13.56
CA ALA A 125 -15.26 -15.25 -14.79
C ALA A 125 -16.69 -15.76 -14.70
N LEU A 126 -17.48 -15.41 -15.71
CA LEU A 126 -18.85 -15.84 -15.89
C LEU A 126 -18.89 -16.82 -17.05
N VAL A 127 -19.36 -18.04 -16.78
CA VAL A 127 -19.51 -19.10 -17.78
C VAL A 127 -21.01 -19.35 -17.97
N PRO A 128 -21.70 -18.51 -18.77
CA PRO A 128 -23.15 -18.62 -18.95
C PRO A 128 -23.54 -19.87 -19.76
N ALA A 129 -22.61 -20.41 -20.57
CA ALA A 129 -22.78 -21.63 -21.34
C ALA A 129 -21.41 -22.27 -21.66
N PRO A 130 -21.36 -23.60 -21.93
CA PRO A 130 -20.15 -24.26 -22.40
C PRO A 130 -19.59 -23.58 -23.67
N GLY A 131 -18.31 -23.21 -23.66
CA GLY A 131 -17.66 -22.53 -24.77
C GLY A 131 -17.90 -21.01 -24.85
N SER A 132 -18.66 -20.43 -23.92
CA SER A 132 -18.79 -18.97 -23.76
C SER A 132 -17.92 -18.49 -22.61
N TYR A 133 -17.20 -17.39 -22.83
CA TYR A 133 -16.40 -16.73 -21.79
C TYR A 133 -16.82 -15.27 -21.70
N SER A 134 -17.28 -14.88 -20.53
CA SER A 134 -17.59 -13.50 -20.17
C SER A 134 -17.03 -13.24 -18.78
N SER A 135 -16.87 -11.98 -18.37
CA SER A 135 -16.45 -11.67 -17.00
C SER A 135 -16.99 -10.34 -16.52
N ARG A 136 -17.09 -10.20 -15.20
CA ARG A 136 -17.45 -8.94 -14.53
C ARG A 136 -16.36 -8.51 -13.57
N VAL A 137 -16.39 -7.24 -13.18
CA VAL A 137 -15.47 -6.68 -12.18
C VAL A 137 -16.22 -6.48 -10.87
N LEU A 138 -15.59 -6.88 -9.77
CA LEU A 138 -16.07 -6.58 -8.42
C LEU A 138 -15.09 -5.61 -7.76
N VAL A 139 -15.59 -4.67 -6.96
CA VAL A 139 -14.76 -3.80 -6.12
C VAL A 139 -15.23 -3.95 -4.69
N ASP A 140 -14.46 -4.66 -3.88
CA ASP A 140 -14.70 -4.73 -2.45
C ASP A 140 -14.21 -3.45 -1.78
N LEU A 141 -15.06 -2.87 -0.94
CA LEU A 141 -14.76 -1.75 -0.05
C LEU A 141 -14.88 -2.26 1.39
N LEU A 142 -13.81 -2.11 2.16
CA LEU A 142 -13.67 -2.69 3.50
C LEU A 142 -13.13 -1.66 4.48
N ASP A 143 -13.43 -1.87 5.76
CA ASP A 143 -12.77 -1.19 6.87
C ASP A 143 -11.68 -2.07 7.47
N PHE A 144 -10.54 -1.47 7.82
CA PHE A 144 -9.40 -2.12 8.46
C PHE A 144 -9.19 -1.59 9.87
N ASN A 145 -9.01 -2.50 10.82
CA ASN A 145 -8.65 -2.17 12.20
C ASN A 145 -7.14 -2.34 12.37
N ALA A 146 -6.39 -1.24 12.32
CA ALA A 146 -4.94 -1.25 12.43
C ALA A 146 -4.40 -1.67 13.81
N GLN A 147 -5.22 -1.71 14.85
CA GLN A 147 -4.85 -2.24 16.17
C GLN A 147 -4.92 -3.78 16.20
N GLN A 148 -5.83 -4.38 15.44
CA GLN A 148 -6.12 -5.82 15.52
C GLN A 148 -5.76 -6.61 14.26
N GLY A 149 -5.51 -5.93 13.14
CA GLY A 149 -5.27 -6.57 11.84
C GLY A 149 -6.52 -7.18 11.21
N THR A 150 -7.72 -6.81 11.68
CA THR A 150 -9.00 -7.36 11.20
C THR A 150 -9.65 -6.48 10.13
N LEU A 151 -10.39 -7.11 9.22
CA LEU A 151 -11.19 -6.44 8.20
C LEU A 151 -12.69 -6.66 8.45
N SER A 152 -13.52 -5.70 8.03
CA SER A 152 -14.96 -5.84 7.94
C SER A 152 -15.49 -5.32 6.61
N GLN A 153 -16.51 -5.99 6.06
CA GLN A 153 -17.10 -5.59 4.79
C GLN A 153 -17.91 -4.30 4.95
N LEU A 154 -17.59 -3.28 4.13
CA LEU A 154 -18.42 -2.09 4.01
C LEU A 154 -19.43 -2.27 2.87
N ARG A 155 -18.95 -2.51 1.64
CA ARG A 155 -19.76 -2.69 0.42
C ARG A 155 -18.99 -3.51 -0.62
N THR A 156 -19.70 -4.02 -1.62
CA THR A 156 -19.10 -4.50 -2.87
C THR A 156 -19.85 -3.85 -4.03
N ASP A 157 -19.10 -3.25 -4.95
CA ASP A 157 -19.63 -2.82 -6.24
C ASP A 157 -19.46 -3.93 -7.28
N THR A 158 -20.40 -3.99 -8.22
CA THR A 158 -20.38 -4.89 -9.36
C THR A 158 -20.48 -4.09 -10.65
N ILE A 159 -19.48 -4.26 -11.53
CA ILE A 159 -19.44 -3.69 -12.87
C ILE A 159 -19.69 -4.84 -13.85
N GLU A 160 -20.92 -4.89 -14.37
CA GLU A 160 -21.36 -5.92 -15.31
C GLU A 160 -21.04 -5.55 -16.76
N GLY A 161 -20.63 -6.56 -17.52
CA GLY A 161 -20.64 -6.53 -18.99
C GLY A 161 -21.96 -7.06 -19.54
N SER A 162 -22.07 -7.14 -20.87
CA SER A 162 -23.20 -7.73 -21.56
C SER A 162 -22.77 -8.90 -22.44
N GLY A 163 -23.59 -9.96 -22.51
CA GLY A 163 -23.35 -11.09 -23.43
C GLY A 163 -21.96 -11.72 -23.29
N SER A 164 -21.11 -11.55 -24.30
CA SER A 164 -19.74 -12.10 -24.35
C SER A 164 -18.66 -11.09 -23.92
N ASP A 165 -19.04 -10.01 -23.23
CA ASP A 165 -18.08 -9.01 -22.76
C ASP A 165 -17.12 -9.61 -21.73
N ILE A 166 -15.85 -9.21 -21.84
CA ILE A 166 -14.78 -9.62 -20.92
C ILE A 166 -14.29 -8.36 -20.24
N LEU A 167 -14.61 -8.20 -18.96
CA LEU A 167 -14.10 -7.12 -18.13
C LEU A 167 -13.04 -7.65 -17.16
N LYS A 168 -11.95 -6.91 -17.01
CA LYS A 168 -10.83 -7.23 -16.12
C LYS A 168 -10.52 -6.02 -15.24
N GLY A 169 -10.72 -6.16 -13.95
CA GLY A 169 -10.31 -5.15 -12.98
C GLY A 169 -8.84 -5.34 -12.65
N TYR A 170 -8.09 -4.25 -12.49
CA TYR A 170 -6.64 -4.36 -12.24
C TYR A 170 -6.12 -3.42 -11.18
N GLY A 171 -6.10 -2.10 -11.41
CA GLY A 171 -5.53 -1.15 -10.46
C GLY A 171 -6.56 -0.60 -9.48
N VAL A 172 -6.09 -0.26 -8.29
CA VAL A 172 -6.83 0.43 -7.23
C VAL A 172 -5.87 1.46 -6.63
N GLU A 173 -6.31 2.70 -6.43
CA GLU A 173 -5.53 3.72 -5.72
C GLU A 173 -6.46 4.75 -5.08
N TRP A 174 -6.05 5.27 -3.91
CA TRP A 174 -6.78 6.29 -3.16
C TRP A 174 -6.23 7.68 -3.48
N SER A 175 -7.07 8.70 -3.40
CA SER A 175 -6.59 10.09 -3.38
C SER A 175 -5.79 10.35 -2.09
N PRO A 176 -4.91 11.36 -2.07
CA PRO A 176 -4.09 11.68 -0.89
C PRO A 176 -4.87 11.80 0.43
N SER A 177 -6.10 12.32 0.39
CA SER A 177 -6.98 12.45 1.57
C SER A 177 -7.68 11.15 1.98
N GLY A 178 -7.66 10.11 1.15
CA GLY A 178 -8.46 8.90 1.33
C GLY A 178 -9.94 9.04 0.92
N ARG A 179 -10.38 10.22 0.46
CA ARG A 179 -11.78 10.44 0.07
C ARG A 179 -12.16 9.80 -1.26
N MET A 180 -11.35 9.98 -2.29
CA MET A 180 -11.67 9.46 -3.62
C MET A 180 -10.96 8.13 -3.84
N LEU A 181 -11.67 7.16 -4.38
CA LEU A 181 -11.09 5.89 -4.80
C LEU A 181 -11.12 5.79 -6.31
N TYR A 182 -10.02 5.34 -6.90
CA TYR A 182 -9.89 5.12 -8.33
C TYR A 182 -9.63 3.65 -8.64
N VAL A 183 -10.32 3.14 -9.66
CA VAL A 183 -10.20 1.75 -10.10
C VAL A 183 -10.04 1.72 -11.62
N SER A 184 -9.04 0.99 -12.11
CA SER A 184 -8.91 0.72 -13.55
C SER A 184 -9.54 -0.61 -13.90
N ASN A 185 -10.19 -0.62 -15.06
CA ASN A 185 -10.55 -1.85 -15.75
C ASN A 185 -10.10 -1.82 -17.22
N ASN A 186 -9.95 -3.01 -17.78
CA ASN A 186 -9.73 -3.20 -19.20
C ASN A 186 -10.41 -4.48 -19.68
N GLY A 187 -10.60 -4.62 -20.99
CA GLY A 187 -11.42 -5.71 -21.49
C GLY A 187 -11.84 -5.59 -22.95
N LEU A 188 -12.81 -6.41 -23.31
CA LEU A 188 -13.51 -6.39 -24.58
C LEU A 188 -14.99 -6.11 -24.32
N ILE A 189 -15.51 -5.03 -24.88
CA ILE A 189 -16.94 -4.67 -24.86
C ILE A 189 -17.45 -4.68 -26.29
N ASN A 190 -18.46 -5.51 -26.58
CA ASN A 190 -18.97 -5.74 -27.94
C ASN A 190 -17.86 -6.09 -28.95
N GLY A 191 -16.86 -6.86 -28.51
CA GLY A 191 -15.71 -7.26 -29.31
C GLY A 191 -14.65 -6.18 -29.54
N MET A 192 -14.81 -4.98 -28.96
CA MET A 192 -13.85 -3.87 -29.06
C MET A 192 -13.09 -3.69 -27.75
N SER A 193 -11.79 -3.40 -27.84
CA SER A 193 -10.98 -3.09 -26.66
C SER A 193 -11.57 -1.90 -25.89
N SER A 194 -11.82 -2.12 -24.61
CA SER A 194 -12.30 -1.12 -23.66
C SER A 194 -11.32 -1.02 -22.51
N SER A 195 -11.04 0.19 -22.06
CA SER A 195 -10.34 0.39 -20.80
C SER A 195 -10.74 1.71 -20.19
N LEU A 196 -11.28 1.64 -18.98
CA LEU A 196 -11.88 2.75 -18.27
C LEU A 196 -11.19 2.94 -16.91
N VAL A 197 -11.33 4.15 -16.39
CA VAL A 197 -10.97 4.50 -15.03
C VAL A 197 -12.23 5.01 -14.36
N TYR A 198 -12.61 4.35 -13.26
CA TYR A 198 -13.73 4.75 -12.42
C TYR A 198 -13.23 5.52 -11.20
N GLN A 199 -14.07 6.43 -10.72
CA GLN A 199 -13.90 7.16 -9.47
C GLN A 199 -15.13 6.92 -8.58
N TYR A 200 -14.90 6.77 -7.28
CA TYR A 200 -15.90 6.68 -6.22
C TYR A 200 -15.63 7.78 -5.18
N ASP A 201 -16.68 8.42 -4.66
CA ASP A 201 -16.60 9.31 -3.50
C ASP A 201 -16.95 8.51 -2.24
N MET A 202 -15.95 8.23 -1.41
CA MET A 202 -16.08 7.38 -0.22
C MET A 202 -16.79 8.09 0.94
N ASN A 203 -17.01 9.41 0.82
CA ASN A 203 -17.85 10.17 1.74
C ASN A 203 -19.33 10.23 1.31
N ALA A 204 -19.67 9.69 0.13
CA ALA A 204 -21.06 9.59 -0.28
C ALA A 204 -21.84 8.63 0.63
N PRO A 205 -23.16 8.86 0.87
CA PRO A 205 -23.98 7.93 1.66
C PRO A 205 -23.99 6.50 1.11
N ASP A 206 -23.87 6.37 -0.21
CA ASP A 206 -23.63 5.11 -0.91
C ASP A 206 -22.47 5.30 -1.89
N PRO A 207 -21.23 4.90 -1.50
CA PRO A 207 -20.06 5.04 -2.35
C PRO A 207 -20.21 4.31 -3.69
N VAL A 208 -20.91 3.16 -3.72
CA VAL A 208 -21.12 2.39 -4.94
C VAL A 208 -21.96 3.18 -5.96
N ALA A 209 -23.03 3.84 -5.50
CA ALA A 209 -23.87 4.68 -6.34
C ALA A 209 -23.16 5.94 -6.85
N SER A 210 -22.04 6.34 -6.23
CA SER A 210 -21.24 7.51 -6.65
C SER A 210 -20.31 7.23 -7.83
N ARG A 211 -20.19 5.96 -8.26
CA ARG A 211 -19.28 5.55 -9.33
C ARG A 211 -19.49 6.35 -10.60
N VAL A 212 -18.44 7.04 -11.05
CA VAL A 212 -18.41 7.74 -12.33
C VAL A 212 -17.20 7.32 -13.16
N THR A 213 -17.33 7.32 -14.48
CA THR A 213 -16.18 7.13 -15.37
C THR A 213 -15.46 8.47 -15.53
N VAL A 214 -14.17 8.50 -15.23
CA VAL A 214 -13.33 9.72 -15.33
C VAL A 214 -12.29 9.64 -16.43
N GLY A 215 -11.96 8.43 -16.90
CA GLY A 215 -10.98 8.23 -17.95
C GLY A 215 -11.31 7.05 -18.85
N SER A 216 -10.83 7.12 -20.08
CA SER A 216 -10.83 5.99 -21.03
C SER A 216 -9.63 6.11 -21.96
N GLY A 217 -9.07 4.97 -22.41
CA GLY A 217 -7.80 5.02 -23.14
C GLY A 217 -7.31 3.69 -23.72
N ASN A 218 -6.51 3.78 -24.79
CA ASN A 218 -5.79 2.66 -25.41
C ASN A 218 -4.29 3.06 -25.59
N PRO A 219 -3.28 2.25 -25.20
CA PRO A 219 -3.34 0.93 -24.57
C PRO A 219 -4.11 0.86 -23.26
N ALA A 220 -4.50 -0.34 -22.85
CA ALA A 220 -5.28 -0.58 -21.64
C ALA A 220 -4.56 -0.06 -20.37
N HIS A 221 -5.35 0.31 -19.36
CA HIS A 221 -4.87 0.72 -18.05
C HIS A 221 -4.53 -0.49 -17.17
N GLY A 222 -3.39 -0.39 -16.49
CA GLY A 222 -2.95 -1.31 -15.44
C GLY A 222 -3.08 -0.69 -14.06
N THR A 223 -2.09 -0.92 -13.21
CA THR A 223 -2.02 -0.37 -11.84
C THR A 223 -2.08 1.15 -11.83
N LEU A 224 -2.83 1.70 -10.88
CA LEU A 224 -2.77 3.11 -10.50
C LEU A 224 -1.83 3.25 -9.31
N GLN A 225 -1.11 4.36 -9.21
CA GLN A 225 -0.23 4.63 -8.10
C GLN A 225 -0.09 6.13 -7.84
N SER A 226 -0.25 6.53 -6.58
CA SER A 226 0.03 7.88 -6.12
C SER A 226 1.53 8.18 -6.14
N ALA A 227 1.88 9.41 -6.50
CA ALA A 227 3.24 9.94 -6.46
C ALA A 227 3.37 11.09 -5.45
N PRO A 228 4.61 11.47 -5.06
CA PRO A 228 4.86 12.54 -4.10
C PRO A 228 4.32 13.92 -4.51
N ASP A 229 4.09 14.13 -5.80
CA ASP A 229 3.52 15.37 -6.35
C ASP A 229 1.99 15.46 -6.19
N GLY A 230 1.37 14.45 -5.58
CA GLY A 230 -0.07 14.35 -5.40
C GLY A 230 -0.82 13.85 -6.64
N THR A 231 -0.14 13.55 -7.74
CA THR A 231 -0.74 12.97 -8.96
C THR A 231 -0.85 11.46 -8.81
N ILE A 232 -1.94 10.88 -9.34
CA ILE A 232 -2.05 9.43 -9.51
C ILE A 232 -1.63 9.08 -10.93
N TYR A 233 -0.55 8.32 -11.09
CA TYR A 233 -0.11 7.80 -12.38
C TYR A 233 -0.70 6.41 -12.64
N ILE A 234 -0.91 6.10 -13.91
CA ILE A 234 -1.56 4.85 -14.34
C ILE A 234 -0.68 4.16 -15.37
N ALA A 235 -0.36 2.89 -15.10
CA ALA A 235 0.35 2.02 -16.04
C ALA A 235 -0.44 1.84 -17.34
N ARG A 236 0.28 1.66 -18.44
CA ARG A 236 -0.31 1.49 -19.77
C ARG A 236 0.28 0.24 -20.40
N LEU A 237 -0.60 -0.69 -20.77
CA LEU A 237 -0.22 -2.01 -21.25
C LEU A 237 0.45 -1.97 -22.63
N ASN A 238 0.88 -3.13 -23.11
CA ASN A 238 1.39 -3.36 -24.48
C ASN A 238 2.63 -2.54 -24.84
N GLY A 239 3.51 -2.29 -23.87
CA GLY A 239 4.78 -1.62 -24.11
C GLY A 239 4.63 -0.12 -24.38
N ALA A 240 3.59 0.51 -23.82
CA ALA A 240 3.36 1.94 -24.00
C ALA A 240 4.56 2.75 -23.49
N GLN A 241 4.96 3.77 -24.25
CA GLN A 241 6.08 4.65 -23.89
C GLN A 241 5.64 5.81 -22.99
N TYR A 242 4.41 5.75 -22.46
CA TYR A 242 3.87 6.80 -21.62
C TYR A 242 2.99 6.24 -20.51
N LEU A 243 2.87 7.01 -19.42
CA LEU A 243 1.89 6.80 -18.36
C LEU A 243 0.68 7.71 -18.58
N ALA A 244 -0.50 7.27 -18.15
CA ALA A 244 -1.65 8.16 -17.96
C ALA A 244 -1.58 8.78 -16.55
N ALA A 245 -2.34 9.84 -16.29
CA ALA A 245 -2.37 10.52 -15.00
C ALA A 245 -3.77 11.01 -14.62
N ILE A 246 -3.99 11.19 -13.33
CA ILE A 246 -5.08 11.94 -12.70
C ILE A 246 -4.42 13.04 -11.90
N THR A 247 -4.45 14.26 -12.43
CA THR A 247 -3.61 15.38 -11.95
C THR A 247 -4.19 16.11 -10.75
N ASP A 248 -5.49 15.96 -10.47
CA ASP A 248 -6.15 16.56 -9.31
C ASP A 248 -7.06 15.53 -8.63
N PRO A 249 -6.50 14.50 -7.98
CA PRO A 249 -7.26 13.32 -7.57
C PRO A 249 -8.28 13.58 -6.45
N GLU A 250 -8.32 14.77 -5.87
CA GLU A 250 -9.33 15.17 -4.88
C GLU A 250 -10.63 15.70 -5.52
N GLN A 251 -10.58 16.09 -6.81
CA GLN A 251 -11.75 16.67 -7.48
C GLN A 251 -12.70 15.60 -8.02
N PRO A 252 -14.02 15.80 -7.90
CA PRO A 252 -15.01 14.84 -8.38
C PRO A 252 -15.19 14.88 -9.90
N GLY A 253 -15.45 13.71 -10.48
CA GLY A 253 -15.75 13.52 -11.89
C GLY A 253 -14.64 14.02 -12.82
N PRO A 254 -14.98 14.56 -14.00
CA PRO A 254 -13.99 15.05 -14.97
C PRO A 254 -13.05 16.14 -14.43
N ALA A 255 -13.39 16.80 -13.32
CA ALA A 255 -12.52 17.79 -12.70
C ALA A 255 -11.24 17.16 -12.09
N CYS A 256 -11.18 15.82 -11.93
CA CYS A 256 -9.97 15.13 -11.46
C CYS A 256 -8.77 15.23 -12.43
N GLY A 257 -9.00 15.74 -13.66
CA GLY A 257 -7.93 15.99 -14.61
C GLY A 257 -7.29 14.74 -15.19
N TYR A 258 -8.10 13.77 -15.65
CA TYR A 258 -7.57 12.60 -16.34
C TYR A 258 -6.84 12.98 -17.64
N VAL A 259 -5.61 12.48 -17.80
CA VAL A 259 -4.77 12.67 -19.00
C VAL A 259 -4.29 11.30 -19.49
N ASN A 260 -4.72 10.91 -20.70
CA ASN A 260 -4.42 9.59 -21.27
C ASN A 260 -2.93 9.34 -21.57
N ALA A 261 -2.16 10.38 -21.92
CA ALA A 261 -0.73 10.30 -22.19
C ALA A 261 -0.03 11.48 -21.52
N ALA A 262 0.24 11.33 -20.23
CA ALA A 262 0.70 12.41 -19.35
C ALA A 262 2.23 12.52 -19.29
N VAL A 263 2.93 11.38 -19.19
CA VAL A 263 4.39 11.35 -19.01
C VAL A 263 5.01 10.39 -20.01
N LEU A 264 5.95 10.88 -20.82
CA LEU A 264 6.78 10.06 -21.69
C LEU A 264 7.89 9.40 -20.86
N LEU A 265 8.08 8.09 -21.01
CA LEU A 265 9.09 7.32 -20.28
C LEU A 265 10.49 7.41 -20.88
N ASP A 266 10.61 7.87 -22.14
CA ASP A 266 11.85 8.03 -22.90
C ASP A 266 12.81 6.82 -22.83
N GLY A 267 12.37 5.70 -23.42
CA GLY A 267 13.15 4.46 -23.55
C GLY A 267 12.43 3.25 -22.95
N PRO A 268 12.25 3.19 -21.61
CA PRO A 268 11.49 2.13 -20.94
C PRO A 268 10.03 2.05 -21.42
N ALA A 269 9.44 0.87 -21.28
CA ALA A 269 8.08 0.58 -21.70
C ALA A 269 7.20 0.20 -20.51
N SER A 270 6.01 0.77 -20.43
CA SER A 270 4.99 0.43 -19.44
C SER A 270 4.25 -0.86 -19.83
N THR A 271 3.75 -1.57 -18.82
CA THR A 271 2.91 -2.76 -19.00
C THR A 271 1.80 -2.76 -17.95
N TRP A 272 1.68 -3.83 -17.17
CA TRP A 272 0.65 -4.02 -16.16
C TRP A 272 0.83 -3.20 -14.88
N GLY A 273 2.06 -3.11 -14.37
CA GLY A 273 2.32 -2.63 -13.01
C GLY A 273 3.19 -1.38 -12.94
N LEU A 274 3.00 -0.63 -11.85
CA LEU A 274 3.96 0.33 -11.31
C LEU A 274 4.57 -0.26 -10.02
N PRO A 275 5.71 0.27 -9.53
CA PRO A 275 6.31 -0.23 -8.30
C PRO A 275 5.33 -0.31 -7.12
N ASN A 276 5.37 -1.38 -6.34
CA ASN A 276 4.46 -1.54 -5.21
C ASN A 276 4.97 -0.75 -4.00
N HIS A 277 4.51 0.50 -3.83
CA HIS A 277 4.79 1.31 -2.64
C HIS A 277 3.65 1.19 -1.63
N TRP A 278 4.01 0.96 -0.36
CA TRP A 278 3.05 0.85 0.75
C TRP A 278 3.06 2.08 1.65
N ASP A 279 4.17 2.81 1.69
CA ASP A 279 4.30 4.06 2.43
C ASP A 279 3.90 5.20 1.49
N THR A 280 2.64 5.62 1.57
CA THR A 280 2.18 6.86 0.95
C THR A 280 2.93 8.01 1.62
N TYR A 281 4.00 8.46 0.96
CA TYR A 281 4.96 9.50 1.37
C TYR A 281 4.42 10.41 2.48
N PRO A 282 4.96 10.36 3.72
CA PRO A 282 4.58 11.34 4.74
C PRO A 282 4.80 12.75 4.16
N GLU A 283 3.72 13.52 4.15
CA GLU A 283 3.70 14.96 3.92
C GLU A 283 4.46 15.62 5.07
N PRO A 284 5.28 16.65 4.80
CA PRO A 284 6.63 16.52 4.24
C PRO A 284 7.50 15.56 5.09
N PRO A 285 8.79 15.32 4.74
CA PRO A 285 9.74 14.78 5.73
C PRO A 285 9.55 15.52 7.06
N PRO A 286 9.57 14.81 8.21
CA PRO A 286 9.54 15.49 9.51
C PRO A 286 10.52 16.66 9.44
N PRO A 287 10.11 17.87 9.89
CA PRO A 287 10.96 19.04 9.80
C PRO A 287 12.34 18.64 10.31
N ASP A 288 13.36 18.92 9.49
CA ASP A 288 14.74 18.57 9.80
C ASP A 288 14.98 18.92 11.27
N PRO A 289 15.28 17.94 12.16
CA PRO A 289 15.52 18.24 13.57
C PRO A 289 16.71 19.20 13.74
N LEU A 290 17.49 19.45 12.67
CA LEU A 290 18.54 20.47 12.62
C LEU A 290 18.03 21.89 12.28
N ALA A 291 16.72 22.08 12.05
CA ALA A 291 16.11 23.38 11.76
C ALA A 291 15.63 24.15 13.01
N ILE A 292 15.96 23.65 14.21
CA ILE A 292 15.85 24.45 15.44
C ILE A 292 17.05 25.39 15.49
N SER A 293 16.81 26.69 15.53
CA SER A 293 17.88 27.65 15.78
C SER A 293 18.39 27.48 17.21
N ASP A 294 19.71 27.34 17.37
CA ASP A 294 20.37 27.21 18.67
C ASP A 294 19.85 28.26 19.66
N THR A 295 19.26 27.80 20.76
CA THR A 295 18.75 28.69 21.82
C THR A 295 19.82 28.83 22.89
N LEU A 296 20.45 30.00 22.96
CA LEU A 296 21.41 30.31 24.01
C LEU A 296 20.66 30.63 25.32
N VAL A 297 20.74 29.75 26.31
CA VAL A 297 20.08 29.93 27.61
C VAL A 297 21.04 30.65 28.58
N CYS A 298 20.76 31.91 28.91
CA CYS A 298 21.43 32.62 30.00
C CYS A 298 20.54 32.63 31.24
N ASP A 299 21.14 32.38 32.42
CA ASP A 299 20.51 32.43 33.77
C ASP A 299 19.81 31.13 34.26
N ALA A 300 20.41 29.96 34.03
CA ALA A 300 19.92 28.70 34.59
C ALA A 300 20.36 28.48 36.05
N SER A 301 19.99 29.37 36.98
CA SER A 301 20.35 29.29 38.40
C SER A 301 19.77 28.08 39.17
N GLY A 302 19.19 27.10 38.46
CA GLY A 302 18.75 25.79 38.96
C GLY A 302 19.05 24.62 38.02
N GLY A 303 19.91 24.81 37.00
CA GLY A 303 20.16 23.83 35.93
C GLY A 303 19.11 23.86 34.82
N ILE A 304 19.44 23.25 33.69
CA ILE A 304 18.55 23.07 32.53
C ILE A 304 18.05 21.62 32.54
N LEU A 305 16.74 21.43 32.46
CA LEU A 305 16.15 20.11 32.25
C LEU A 305 16.19 19.77 30.76
N LEU A 306 16.96 18.74 30.41
CA LEU A 306 16.89 18.10 29.11
C LEU A 306 15.94 16.92 29.22
N SER A 307 14.88 16.89 28.42
CA SER A 307 13.91 15.80 28.41
C SER A 307 13.66 15.30 27.00
N VAL A 308 13.54 13.98 26.90
CA VAL A 308 13.09 13.27 25.70
C VAL A 308 11.81 12.55 26.09
N PRO A 309 10.65 13.26 26.06
CA PRO A 309 9.39 12.62 26.37
C PRO A 309 9.09 11.55 25.31
N TRP A 310 8.85 10.32 25.76
CA TRP A 310 8.42 9.24 24.90
C TRP A 310 6.96 8.92 25.20
N GLU A 311 6.08 9.35 24.29
CA GLU A 311 4.63 9.16 24.44
C GLU A 311 4.11 7.97 23.63
N HIS A 312 5.00 7.11 23.11
CA HIS A 312 4.58 5.99 22.27
C HIS A 312 4.11 4.79 23.12
N PRO A 313 2.86 4.29 22.97
CA PRO A 313 2.26 3.34 23.92
C PRO A 313 2.83 1.91 23.94
N PHE A 314 3.65 1.56 22.95
CA PHE A 314 3.88 0.15 22.60
C PHE A 314 5.31 -0.34 22.86
N HIS A 315 6.24 0.57 23.18
CA HIS A 315 7.58 0.21 23.64
C HIS A 315 8.03 1.18 24.72
N VAL A 316 8.67 0.62 25.75
CA VAL A 316 9.43 1.40 26.73
C VAL A 316 10.85 1.56 26.17
N PRO A 317 11.30 2.79 25.86
CA PRO A 317 12.66 3.01 25.39
C PRO A 317 13.65 2.89 26.55
N ASN A 318 14.87 2.47 26.23
CA ASN A 318 16.00 2.65 27.13
C ASN A 318 16.75 3.93 26.73
N TYR A 319 17.18 4.69 27.71
CA TYR A 319 17.97 5.91 27.49
C TYR A 319 19.39 5.68 27.95
N LEU A 320 20.33 6.30 27.25
CA LEU A 320 21.69 6.49 27.71
C LEU A 320 22.10 7.92 27.38
N TRP A 321 22.36 8.72 28.41
CA TRP A 321 22.85 10.08 28.27
C TRP A 321 24.37 10.12 28.34
N SER A 322 24.98 11.17 27.80
CA SER A 322 26.42 11.45 27.93
C SER A 322 26.91 11.52 29.38
N THR A 323 26.01 11.79 30.32
CA THR A 323 26.27 11.79 31.78
C THR A 323 26.23 10.40 32.42
N GLY A 324 25.86 9.36 31.66
CA GLY A 324 25.54 8.02 32.15
C GLY A 324 24.13 7.85 32.69
N GLY A 325 23.28 8.90 32.63
CA GLY A 325 21.87 8.82 33.02
C GLY A 325 21.07 7.88 32.12
N THR A 326 20.04 7.23 32.67
CA THR A 326 19.20 6.26 31.94
C THR A 326 17.70 6.56 32.00
N SER A 327 17.33 7.72 32.57
CA SER A 327 15.95 8.19 32.60
C SER A 327 15.60 8.99 31.34
N SER A 328 14.32 9.24 31.09
CA SER A 328 13.83 10.07 29.97
C SER A 328 14.21 11.55 30.08
N SER A 329 14.88 11.96 31.16
CA SER A 329 15.37 13.31 31.35
C SER A 329 16.60 13.34 32.24
N ILE A 330 17.43 14.36 32.05
CA ILE A 330 18.54 14.74 32.93
C ILE A 330 18.50 16.23 33.24
N THR A 331 19.03 16.63 34.40
CA THR A 331 19.28 18.05 34.70
C THR A 331 20.76 18.32 34.57
N VAL A 332 21.12 19.34 33.79
CA VAL A 332 22.52 19.74 33.54
C VAL A 332 22.77 21.12 34.11
N THR A 333 23.91 21.28 34.81
CA THR A 333 24.28 22.53 35.49
C THR A 333 25.57 23.14 34.97
N GLU A 334 26.30 22.41 34.14
CA GLU A 334 27.55 22.87 33.53
C GLU A 334 27.33 23.08 32.03
N ALA A 335 28.01 24.08 31.47
CA ALA A 335 28.00 24.28 30.02
C ALA A 335 28.78 23.15 29.36
N GLY A 336 28.23 22.59 28.28
CA GLY A 336 28.86 21.49 27.58
C GLY A 336 27.93 20.85 26.56
N THR A 337 28.48 19.93 25.78
CA THR A 337 27.70 19.14 24.83
C THR A 337 27.12 17.91 25.53
N TYR A 338 25.82 17.75 25.42
CA TYR A 338 25.08 16.61 25.94
C TYR A 338 24.46 15.84 24.78
N TRP A 339 24.54 14.52 24.82
CA TRP A 339 23.90 13.65 23.85
C TRP A 339 23.02 12.63 24.57
N VAL A 340 22.02 12.14 23.85
CA VAL A 340 21.15 11.05 24.30
C VAL A 340 21.08 10.00 23.21
N GLU A 341 21.25 8.75 23.62
CA GLU A 341 20.95 7.57 22.82
C GLU A 341 19.64 6.97 23.33
N VAL A 342 18.64 6.91 22.45
CA VAL A 342 17.36 6.26 22.72
C VAL A 342 17.37 4.91 22.00
N GLN A 343 17.52 3.85 22.78
CA GLN A 343 17.54 2.49 22.27
C GLN A 343 16.11 1.96 22.20
N LEU A 344 15.69 1.65 20.97
CA LEU A 344 14.43 0.97 20.67
C LEU A 344 14.74 -0.46 20.19
N PRO A 345 13.76 -1.39 20.25
CA PRO A 345 14.05 -2.79 19.91
C PRO A 345 14.50 -3.05 18.46
N CYS A 346 14.31 -2.09 17.54
CA CYS A 346 14.82 -2.22 16.16
C CYS A 346 15.41 -0.93 15.57
N SER A 347 15.75 0.04 16.41
CA SER A 347 16.49 1.23 15.99
C SER A 347 17.18 1.88 17.19
N THR A 348 18.22 2.62 16.91
CA THR A 348 18.84 3.52 17.87
C THR A 348 18.67 4.93 17.33
N LEU A 349 18.08 5.82 18.13
CA LEU A 349 17.98 7.24 17.82
C LEU A 349 19.04 7.96 18.66
N THR A 350 19.66 8.97 18.08
CA THR A 350 20.63 9.80 18.78
C THR A 350 20.31 11.26 18.55
N ASP A 351 20.39 12.06 19.60
CA ASP A 351 20.29 13.52 19.51
C ASP A 351 21.40 14.18 20.33
N THR A 352 21.77 15.42 20.00
CA THR A 352 22.85 16.16 20.64
C THR A 352 22.49 17.63 20.80
N VAL A 353 22.69 18.16 22.00
CA VAL A 353 22.52 19.58 22.33
C VAL A 353 23.84 20.16 22.85
N ARG A 354 24.10 21.44 22.59
CA ARG A 354 25.33 22.14 22.97
C ARG A 354 25.06 23.43 23.74
#